data_AF-A0A7J9DF18-F1
#
_entry.id   AF-A0A7J9DF18-F1
#
_cell.length_a   1.000
_cell.length_b   1.000
_cell.length_c   1.000
_cell.angle_alpha   90.00
_cell.angle_beta   90.00
_cell.angle_gamma   90.00
#
_symmetry.space_group_name_H-M   'P 1'
#
loop_
_entity.id
_entity.type
_entity.pdbx_description
1 polymer ?
#
loop_
_entity_poly.entity_id
_entity_poly.type
_entity_poly.pdbx_seq_one_letter_code
_entity_poly.pdbx_strand_id
1 'polypeptide(L)'
;MARIPVFTIAILLFFIASFQASSATSKPTGLSMKLIRRDLLFPGNLTTFQRIRRLVQLSVRAQNFDSFPSLNQSEDNVLVRLPIGRVPESYAYVVEFKIGSQFHPVKLLMDTGSSLIWTQCEPCIQCYPQKVPIYDSRTSTSYSKLPCTHELCQGENNRFRCYNNECVYNIQYGATSRRNSPRTKGVASFEAFQFPVDTVHTTVINDMIFGCSNDNPNIDFANGQISGILGLSRGPDGLASQLAKRGIIENRFSYCLVPFHDVLRQPTILRFGDHIPLPVGNLQYTDFILYPGRNHYYVELQDGSGGSLIDSGTVVSTIDENTIGRNAYKEVMAEFQAYYDKKNFRRKGGTIS
;
A
#
# COMPACT_ATOMS: atom_id res chain seq x y z
N MET A 1 -77.85 -16.65 -31.71
CA MET A 1 -77.99 -17.27 -30.37
C MET A 1 -76.77 -18.14 -30.11
N ALA A 2 -76.01 -17.72 -29.09
CA ALA A 2 -74.96 -18.39 -28.32
C ALA A 2 -74.52 -19.82 -28.66
N ARG A 3 -73.19 -20.04 -28.65
CA ARG A 3 -72.50 -20.88 -27.64
C ARG A 3 -71.00 -20.56 -27.63
N ILE A 4 -70.49 -20.25 -26.45
CA ILE A 4 -69.08 -19.96 -26.14
C ILE A 4 -68.35 -21.31 -25.99
N PRO A 5 -67.20 -21.57 -26.64
CA PRO A 5 -66.30 -22.61 -26.21
C PRO A 5 -65.27 -22.04 -25.22
N VAL A 6 -65.26 -22.65 -24.05
CA VAL A 6 -64.33 -22.47 -22.94
C VAL A 6 -62.92 -22.89 -23.41
N PHE A 7 -62.12 -21.97 -23.95
CA PHE A 7 -60.73 -22.31 -24.35
C PHE A 7 -59.71 -21.16 -24.29
N THR A 8 -59.94 -20.14 -23.46
CA THR A 8 -59.04 -18.96 -23.40
C THR A 8 -58.59 -18.54 -22.00
N ILE A 9 -58.65 -19.43 -21.00
CA ILE A 9 -58.13 -19.13 -19.64
C ILE A 9 -56.92 -19.99 -19.25
N ALA A 10 -56.61 -21.06 -19.99
CA ALA A 10 -55.50 -21.96 -19.61
C ALA A 10 -54.11 -21.54 -20.14
N ILE A 11 -54.02 -20.61 -21.11
CA ILE A 11 -52.73 -20.31 -21.78
C ILE A 11 -52.00 -19.10 -21.16
N LEU A 12 -52.67 -18.24 -20.38
CA LEU A 12 -51.99 -17.13 -19.71
C LEU A 12 -51.31 -17.49 -18.38
N LEU A 13 -51.59 -18.67 -17.81
CA LEU A 13 -50.94 -19.13 -16.58
C LEU A 13 -49.67 -19.96 -16.82
N PHE A 14 -49.36 -20.31 -18.08
CA PHE A 14 -48.17 -21.09 -18.42
C PHE A 14 -46.94 -20.26 -18.86
N PHE A 15 -47.08 -18.93 -18.93
CA PHE A 15 -45.96 -17.99 -19.11
C PHE A 15 -45.44 -17.39 -17.78
N ILE A 16 -45.81 -17.98 -16.64
CA ILE A 16 -45.15 -17.74 -15.34
C ILE A 16 -44.11 -18.85 -15.05
N ALA A 17 -43.73 -19.62 -16.07
CA ALA A 17 -42.58 -20.50 -15.97
C ALA A 17 -41.30 -19.68 -16.11
N SER A 18 -40.55 -19.62 -15.01
CA SER A 18 -39.11 -19.34 -14.96
C SER A 18 -38.65 -17.90 -15.24
N PHE A 19 -39.17 -16.93 -14.49
CA PHE A 19 -38.23 -16.04 -13.82
C PHE A 19 -37.63 -16.83 -12.66
N GLN A 20 -36.67 -17.71 -12.98
CA GLN A 20 -35.62 -17.96 -12.01
C GLN A 20 -35.00 -16.58 -11.84
N ALA A 21 -35.38 -15.88 -10.78
CA ALA A 21 -34.44 -14.97 -10.16
C ALA A 21 -33.22 -15.84 -9.91
N SER A 22 -32.26 -15.79 -10.83
CA SER A 22 -30.89 -16.04 -10.49
C SER A 22 -30.67 -15.03 -9.37
N SER A 23 -30.81 -15.50 -8.14
CA SER A 23 -30.07 -14.93 -7.04
C SER A 23 -28.63 -15.05 -7.50
N ALA A 24 -28.18 -14.03 -8.23
CA ALA A 24 -26.79 -13.70 -8.31
C ALA A 24 -26.40 -13.66 -6.85
N THR A 25 -25.75 -14.73 -6.39
CA THR A 25 -25.02 -14.73 -5.14
C THR A 25 -24.03 -13.60 -5.34
N SER A 26 -24.41 -12.40 -4.87
CA SER A 26 -23.61 -11.21 -5.05
C SER A 26 -22.29 -11.54 -4.39
N LYS A 27 -21.26 -11.79 -5.20
CA LYS A 27 -19.90 -11.94 -4.66
C LYS A 27 -19.69 -10.73 -3.77
N PRO A 28 -19.21 -10.90 -2.52
CA PRO A 28 -18.93 -9.75 -1.67
C PRO A 28 -18.00 -8.82 -2.44
N THR A 29 -18.48 -7.61 -2.71
CA THR A 29 -17.84 -6.60 -3.54
C THR A 29 -16.87 -5.73 -2.75
N GLY A 30 -16.44 -6.17 -1.55
CA GLY A 30 -15.62 -5.38 -0.65
C GLY A 30 -14.87 -6.18 0.43
N LEU A 31 -13.87 -5.52 1.02
CA LEU A 31 -13.02 -6.05 2.09
C LEU A 31 -12.67 -4.92 3.07
N SER A 32 -12.56 -5.22 4.37
CA SER A 32 -12.10 -4.27 5.38
C SER A 32 -10.96 -4.87 6.20
N MET A 33 -9.92 -4.09 6.45
CA MET A 33 -8.82 -4.47 7.33
C MET A 33 -8.63 -3.41 8.41
N LYS A 34 -8.42 -3.87 9.65
CA LYS A 34 -8.02 -2.97 10.73
C LYS A 34 -6.58 -2.52 10.48
N LEU A 35 -6.38 -1.22 10.47
CA LEU A 35 -5.04 -0.63 10.50
C LEU A 35 -4.58 -0.54 11.94
N ILE A 36 -3.46 -1.18 12.22
CA ILE A 36 -2.87 -1.22 13.55
C ILE A 36 -1.82 -0.10 13.61
N ARG A 37 -2.08 0.86 14.50
CA ARG A 37 -1.13 1.91 14.89
C ARG A 37 -0.34 1.42 16.11
N ARG A 38 1.00 1.50 16.10
CA ARG A 38 1.84 0.99 17.21
C ARG A 38 2.68 2.07 17.88
N ASP A 39 2.01 3.05 18.47
CA ASP A 39 2.64 4.12 19.29
C ASP A 39 3.34 3.62 20.56
N LEU A 40 3.19 2.34 20.90
CA LEU A 40 3.51 1.77 22.21
C LEU A 40 5.02 1.58 22.47
N LEU A 41 5.90 2.08 21.59
CA LEU A 41 7.34 1.81 21.64
C LEU A 41 8.21 3.03 22.03
N PHE A 42 7.61 4.10 22.57
CA PHE A 42 8.34 4.94 23.50
C PHE A 42 8.05 4.45 24.92
N PRO A 43 8.95 3.67 25.55
CA PRO A 43 8.98 3.60 27.00
C PRO A 43 9.37 5.01 27.50
N GLY A 44 8.41 5.91 27.65
CA GLY A 44 8.70 7.28 28.07
C GLY A 44 7.54 8.24 27.94
N ASN A 45 7.37 9.06 28.97
CA ASN A 45 6.39 10.14 29.07
C ASN A 45 6.81 11.34 28.18
N LEU A 46 6.93 11.12 26.86
CA LEU A 46 7.34 12.16 25.90
C LEU A 46 6.19 13.11 25.57
N THR A 47 6.49 14.40 25.56
CA THR A 47 5.58 15.45 25.08
C THR A 47 5.29 15.32 23.58
N THR A 48 4.16 15.89 23.13
CA THR A 48 3.79 16.00 21.71
C THR A 48 4.93 16.53 20.85
N PHE A 49 5.59 17.62 21.27
CA PHE A 49 6.71 18.20 20.53
C PHE A 49 7.91 17.26 20.41
N GLN A 50 8.26 16.53 21.48
CA GLN A 50 9.36 15.56 21.44
C GLN A 50 9.05 14.39 20.49
N ARG A 51 7.76 13.98 20.41
CA ARG A 51 7.31 12.98 19.44
C ARG A 51 7.45 13.49 18.00
N ILE A 52 6.96 14.69 17.70
CA ILE A 52 7.11 15.32 16.37
C ILE A 52 8.59 15.52 16.01
N ARG A 53 9.42 16.00 16.95
CA ARG A 53 10.85 16.20 16.68
C ARG A 53 11.55 14.89 16.37
N ARG A 54 11.24 13.82 17.11
CA ARG A 54 11.83 12.51 16.86
C ARG A 54 11.35 11.93 15.53
N LEU A 55 10.07 12.11 15.19
CA LEU A 55 9.50 11.83 13.88
C LEU A 55 10.31 12.47 12.76
N VAL A 56 10.44 13.81 12.80
CA VAL A 56 11.21 14.57 11.82
C VAL A 56 12.66 14.10 11.78
N GLN A 57 13.32 13.84 12.90
CA GLN A 57 14.70 13.34 12.90
C GLN A 57 14.84 11.95 12.25
N LEU A 58 13.85 11.08 12.40
CA LEU A 58 13.84 9.75 11.76
C LEU A 58 13.61 9.89 10.26
N SER A 59 12.67 10.76 9.86
CA SER A 59 12.41 11.10 8.46
C SER A 59 13.62 11.77 7.81
N VAL A 60 14.23 12.77 8.46
CA VAL A 60 15.40 13.53 7.99
C VAL A 60 16.65 12.65 7.91
N ARG A 61 16.88 11.75 8.89
CA ARG A 61 17.97 10.76 8.78
C ARG A 61 17.77 9.78 7.62
N ALA A 62 16.53 9.54 7.21
CA ALA A 62 16.21 8.81 6.00
C ALA A 62 16.20 9.70 4.72
N GLN A 63 16.19 11.04 4.87
CA GLN A 63 16.16 12.06 3.81
C GLN A 63 17.45 12.89 3.67
N ASN A 64 18.55 12.61 4.39
CA ASN A 64 19.90 13.17 4.09
C ASN A 64 20.48 12.57 2.77
N PHE A 65 19.60 12.49 1.77
CA PHE A 65 19.71 11.83 0.49
C PHE A 65 19.28 12.84 -0.56
N ASP A 66 20.22 13.15 -1.45
CA ASP A 66 20.16 14.22 -2.43
C ASP A 66 18.94 14.14 -3.37
N SER A 67 18.66 15.32 -3.91
CA SER A 67 17.61 15.78 -4.82
C SER A 67 17.11 14.79 -5.90
N PHE A 68 15.92 15.09 -6.41
CA PHE A 68 15.32 14.46 -7.61
C PHE A 68 16.37 14.15 -8.69
N PRO A 69 16.39 12.94 -9.27
CA PRO A 69 17.10 12.74 -10.52
C PRO A 69 16.41 13.60 -11.58
N SER A 70 17.21 14.42 -12.27
CA SER A 70 16.81 15.09 -13.50
C SER A 70 16.14 14.10 -14.46
N LEU A 71 15.13 14.56 -15.20
CA LEU A 71 14.37 13.79 -16.21
C LEU A 71 15.20 13.21 -17.39
N ASN A 72 16.53 13.28 -17.34
CA ASN A 72 17.45 12.85 -18.40
C ASN A 72 18.37 11.66 -18.00
N GLN A 73 18.03 10.87 -16.98
CA GLN A 73 18.73 9.60 -16.74
C GLN A 73 17.91 8.41 -17.21
N SER A 74 18.39 7.80 -18.30
CA SER A 74 18.06 6.45 -18.73
C SER A 74 18.69 5.43 -17.76
N GLU A 75 18.11 5.24 -16.58
CA GLU A 75 18.45 4.12 -15.70
C GLU A 75 17.17 3.47 -15.14
N ASP A 76 16.74 2.42 -15.82
CA ASP A 76 16.34 1.06 -15.40
C ASP A 76 16.02 0.67 -13.94
N ASN A 77 15.85 1.60 -13.00
CA ASN A 77 15.53 1.29 -11.61
C ASN A 77 14.20 1.96 -11.20
N VAL A 78 13.19 1.14 -10.91
CA VAL A 78 11.92 1.59 -10.32
C VAL A 78 12.20 2.14 -8.90
N LEU A 79 12.48 3.43 -8.82
CA LEU A 79 12.68 4.17 -7.57
C LEU A 79 11.34 4.32 -6.84
N VAL A 80 11.09 3.47 -5.85
CA VAL A 80 9.99 3.66 -4.90
C VAL A 80 10.50 4.57 -3.78
N ARG A 81 9.86 5.70 -3.52
CA ARG A 81 10.34 6.70 -2.55
C ARG A 81 9.90 6.40 -1.11
N LEU A 82 10.44 5.35 -0.50
CA LEU A 82 10.20 5.09 0.92
C LEU A 82 11.46 5.29 1.77
N PRO A 83 11.37 5.98 2.92
CA PRO A 83 12.46 6.09 3.88
C PRO A 83 12.63 4.79 4.71
N ILE A 84 12.79 3.62 4.07
CA ILE A 84 12.93 2.33 4.76
C ILE A 84 14.38 2.08 5.17
N GLY A 85 15.00 3.02 5.88
CA GLY A 85 16.37 2.87 6.38
C GLY A 85 16.48 2.86 7.91
N ARG A 86 15.33 3.06 8.59
CA ARG A 86 15.07 3.08 10.04
C ARG A 86 13.66 3.65 10.19
N VAL A 87 12.63 2.85 9.97
CA VAL A 87 11.26 3.27 10.30
C VAL A 87 10.94 2.69 11.66
N PRO A 88 10.88 3.50 12.73
CA PRO A 88 10.27 3.02 13.96
C PRO A 88 8.82 2.68 13.67
N GLU A 89 8.43 1.45 14.03
CA GLU A 89 7.06 0.92 13.93
C GLU A 89 6.00 1.87 14.51
N SER A 90 6.41 2.83 15.34
CA SER A 90 5.55 3.83 15.98
C SER A 90 4.87 4.83 15.06
N TYR A 91 5.19 4.84 13.76
CA TYR A 91 4.63 5.83 12.84
C TYR A 91 4.16 5.27 11.49
N ALA A 92 4.16 3.96 11.37
CA ALA A 92 3.67 3.21 10.23
C ALA A 92 2.25 2.68 10.51
N TYR A 93 1.41 2.64 9.47
CA TYR A 93 0.16 1.88 9.53
C TYR A 93 0.42 0.50 8.96
N VAL A 94 0.09 -0.54 9.74
CA VAL A 94 0.29 -1.93 9.33
C VAL A 94 -1.04 -2.68 9.28
N VAL A 95 -1.11 -3.67 8.42
CA VAL A 95 -2.19 -4.66 8.38
C VAL A 95 -1.68 -6.00 8.89
N GLU A 96 -2.59 -6.80 9.46
CA GLU A 96 -2.31 -8.17 9.86
C GLU A 96 -3.33 -9.09 9.19
N PHE A 97 -2.85 -10.15 8.55
CA PHE A 97 -3.66 -11.20 7.94
C PHE A 97 -2.83 -12.49 7.87
N LYS A 98 -3.37 -13.56 7.28
CA LYS A 98 -2.68 -14.85 7.21
C LYS A 98 -2.47 -15.29 5.76
N ILE A 99 -1.41 -16.04 5.49
CA ILE A 99 -1.11 -16.58 4.16
C ILE A 99 -0.81 -18.08 4.23
N GLY A 100 -0.97 -18.77 3.10
CA GLY A 100 -0.63 -20.18 2.96
C GLY A 100 -1.62 -21.14 3.59
N SER A 101 -1.47 -22.42 3.24
CA SER A 101 -2.34 -23.49 3.71
C SER A 101 -2.24 -23.75 5.22
N GLN A 102 -1.19 -23.21 5.87
CA GLN A 102 -0.97 -23.29 7.32
C GLN A 102 -1.43 -22.03 8.06
N PHE A 103 -2.04 -21.07 7.38
CA PHE A 103 -2.50 -19.80 7.95
C PHE A 103 -1.37 -19.05 8.70
N HIS A 104 -0.22 -18.93 8.03
CA HIS A 104 0.94 -18.24 8.57
C HIS A 104 0.65 -16.73 8.75
N PRO A 105 0.81 -16.16 9.95
CA PRO A 105 0.52 -14.74 10.17
C PRO A 105 1.56 -13.85 9.49
N VAL A 106 1.08 -12.82 8.78
CA VAL A 106 1.93 -11.76 8.23
C VAL A 106 1.50 -10.41 8.79
N LYS A 107 2.47 -9.52 8.90
CA LYS A 107 2.27 -8.17 9.40
C LYS A 107 2.97 -7.19 8.49
N LEU A 108 2.20 -6.48 7.67
CA LEU A 108 2.73 -5.75 6.54
C LEU A 108 2.50 -4.25 6.67
N LEU A 109 3.55 -3.46 6.38
CA LEU A 109 3.46 -2.01 6.25
C LEU A 109 2.53 -1.63 5.08
N MET A 110 1.55 -0.77 5.32
CA MET A 110 0.67 -0.26 4.28
C MET A 110 1.37 0.80 3.43
N ASP A 111 1.43 0.59 2.11
CA ASP A 111 2.21 1.44 1.22
C ASP A 111 1.51 1.72 -0.12
N THR A 112 1.03 2.94 -0.33
CA THR A 112 0.48 3.40 -1.62
C THR A 112 1.55 3.85 -2.63
N GLY A 113 2.81 3.92 -2.20
CA GLY A 113 3.98 4.25 -3.02
C GLY A 113 4.55 3.05 -3.79
N SER A 114 4.24 1.80 -3.44
CA SER A 114 4.69 0.62 -4.19
C SER A 114 3.57 -0.39 -4.47
N SER A 115 3.80 -1.31 -5.41
CA SER A 115 2.81 -2.31 -5.78
C SER A 115 3.04 -3.70 -5.18
N LEU A 116 4.27 -4.20 -5.07
CA LEU A 116 4.47 -5.59 -4.68
C LEU A 116 4.09 -5.78 -3.22
N ILE A 117 3.18 -6.70 -2.96
CA ILE A 117 2.98 -7.27 -1.63
C ILE A 117 4.13 -8.26 -1.39
N TRP A 118 4.90 -8.14 -0.31
CA TRP A 118 5.97 -9.09 -0.01
C TRP A 118 6.16 -9.32 1.49
N THR A 119 6.72 -10.47 1.84
CA THR A 119 7.11 -10.83 3.22
C THR A 119 8.44 -11.61 3.19
N GLN A 120 9.19 -11.62 4.30
CA GLN A 120 10.40 -12.44 4.39
C GLN A 120 10.06 -13.93 4.39
N CYS A 121 10.85 -14.71 3.67
CA CYS A 121 10.72 -16.13 3.42
C CYS A 121 12.00 -16.90 3.71
N GLU A 122 11.84 -18.15 4.10
CA GLU A 122 12.94 -19.13 4.19
C GLU A 122 13.29 -19.74 2.81
N PRO A 123 14.56 -20.08 2.54
CA PRO A 123 15.74 -19.79 3.37
C PRO A 123 16.13 -18.31 3.26
N CYS A 124 16.41 -17.68 4.39
CA CYS A 124 16.88 -16.31 4.41
C CYS A 124 18.38 -16.17 4.07
N ILE A 125 18.73 -15.22 3.21
CA ILE A 125 20.12 -14.85 2.84
C ILE A 125 20.58 -13.61 3.61
N GLN A 126 19.88 -12.48 3.49
CA GLN A 126 20.20 -11.22 4.20
C GLN A 126 18.92 -10.55 4.71
N CYS A 127 18.31 -11.10 5.75
CA CYS A 127 17.07 -10.59 6.32
C CYS A 127 17.31 -9.68 7.51
N TYR A 128 16.37 -8.78 7.76
CA TYR A 128 16.32 -8.08 9.03
C TYR A 128 15.71 -8.99 10.11
N PRO A 129 16.06 -8.79 11.39
CA PRO A 129 15.47 -9.56 12.48
C PRO A 129 13.95 -9.44 12.50
N GLN A 130 13.26 -10.58 12.49
CA GLN A 130 11.80 -10.67 12.52
C GLN A 130 11.34 -11.46 13.73
N LYS A 131 10.36 -10.94 14.47
CA LYS A 131 9.70 -11.59 15.61
C LYS A 131 8.48 -12.42 15.19
N VAL A 132 7.76 -11.95 14.18
CA VAL A 132 6.81 -12.83 13.47
C VAL A 132 7.65 -13.95 12.83
N PRO A 133 7.24 -15.23 12.89
CA PRO A 133 7.99 -16.29 12.24
C PRO A 133 8.22 -15.97 10.75
N ILE A 134 9.40 -16.31 10.21
CA ILE A 134 9.67 -16.14 8.78
C ILE A 134 8.83 -17.17 8.00
N TYR A 135 8.29 -16.79 6.85
CA TYR A 135 7.41 -17.67 6.09
C TYR A 135 8.19 -18.79 5.40
N ASP A 136 7.91 -20.04 5.72
CA ASP A 136 8.46 -21.19 4.97
C ASP A 136 7.49 -21.65 3.89
N SER A 137 7.73 -21.17 2.67
CA SER A 137 6.91 -21.51 1.48
C SER A 137 6.81 -23.02 1.20
N ARG A 138 7.78 -23.84 1.65
CA ARG A 138 7.79 -25.29 1.43
C ARG A 138 6.73 -26.02 2.26
N THR A 139 6.19 -25.37 3.29
CA THR A 139 5.19 -25.94 4.21
C THR A 139 3.76 -25.68 3.75
N SER A 140 3.57 -24.85 2.73
CA SER A 140 2.27 -24.46 2.20
C SER A 140 1.95 -25.23 0.92
N THR A 141 0.81 -25.90 0.90
CA THR A 141 0.32 -26.63 -0.28
C THR A 141 -0.35 -25.71 -1.30
N SER A 142 -0.65 -24.47 -0.94
CA SER A 142 -1.19 -23.43 -1.84
C SER A 142 -0.11 -22.55 -2.46
N TYR A 143 1.16 -22.73 -2.06
CA TYR A 143 2.29 -22.00 -2.62
C TYR A 143 2.63 -22.50 -4.03
N SER A 144 2.86 -21.56 -4.95
CA SER A 144 3.52 -21.88 -6.22
C SER A 144 4.36 -20.70 -6.72
N LYS A 145 5.41 -20.97 -7.49
CA LYS A 145 6.24 -19.90 -8.08
C LYS A 145 5.52 -19.30 -9.28
N LEU A 146 5.65 -17.98 -9.46
CA LEU A 146 5.16 -17.31 -10.66
C LEU A 146 5.98 -17.81 -11.86
N PRO A 147 5.37 -18.35 -12.93
CA PRO A 147 6.12 -18.88 -14.05
C PRO A 147 6.79 -17.74 -14.81
N CYS A 148 7.95 -18.02 -15.41
CA CYS A 148 8.65 -17.03 -16.23
C CYS A 148 7.81 -16.52 -17.40
N THR A 149 6.85 -17.30 -17.91
CA THR A 149 5.95 -16.90 -18.99
C THR A 149 4.87 -15.89 -18.56
N HIS A 150 4.72 -15.63 -17.26
CA HIS A 150 3.76 -14.66 -16.77
C HIS A 150 4.13 -13.24 -17.21
N GLU A 151 3.14 -12.42 -17.58
CA GLU A 151 3.32 -11.05 -18.11
C GLU A 151 4.21 -10.17 -17.22
N LEU A 152 4.01 -10.22 -15.89
CA LEU A 152 4.87 -9.51 -14.93
C LEU A 152 6.35 -9.85 -15.11
N CYS A 153 6.68 -11.10 -15.40
CA CYS A 153 8.06 -11.59 -15.52
C CYS A 153 8.70 -11.33 -16.88
N GLN A 154 7.89 -10.98 -17.87
CA GLN A 154 8.29 -10.62 -19.23
C GLN A 154 8.31 -9.10 -19.42
N GLY A 155 7.93 -8.32 -18.40
CA GLY A 155 7.80 -6.88 -18.49
C GLY A 155 9.13 -6.15 -18.65
N GLU A 156 9.09 -5.01 -19.35
CA GLU A 156 10.27 -4.22 -19.73
C GLU A 156 10.96 -3.50 -18.55
N ASN A 157 10.30 -3.39 -17.39
CA ASN A 157 10.73 -2.51 -16.29
C ASN A 157 11.86 -3.07 -15.41
N ASN A 158 12.54 -4.16 -15.80
CA ASN A 158 13.64 -4.84 -15.08
C ASN A 158 13.39 -5.24 -13.61
N ARG A 159 12.23 -4.89 -13.05
CA ARG A 159 11.82 -5.15 -11.66
C ARG A 159 11.59 -6.63 -11.41
N PHE A 160 11.02 -7.31 -12.39
CA PHE A 160 10.84 -8.75 -12.42
C PHE A 160 11.59 -9.27 -13.64
N ARG A 161 12.25 -10.41 -13.50
CA ARG A 161 12.92 -11.07 -14.63
C ARG A 161 12.95 -12.57 -14.40
N CYS A 162 12.91 -13.33 -15.50
CA CYS A 162 13.21 -14.74 -15.43
C CYS A 162 14.71 -14.94 -15.22
N TYR A 163 15.07 -15.67 -14.16
CA TYR A 163 16.45 -16.06 -13.88
C TYR A 163 16.44 -17.49 -13.34
N ASN A 164 17.23 -18.39 -13.94
CA ASN A 164 17.28 -19.81 -13.57
C ASN A 164 15.89 -20.48 -13.47
N ASN A 165 15.00 -20.19 -14.43
CA ASN A 165 13.63 -20.69 -14.48
C ASN A 165 12.73 -20.25 -13.29
N GLU A 166 13.12 -19.18 -12.60
CA GLU A 166 12.32 -18.54 -11.56
C GLU A 166 12.04 -17.10 -11.92
N CYS A 167 10.82 -16.63 -11.64
CA CYS A 167 10.55 -15.21 -11.73
C CYS A 167 11.08 -14.50 -10.50
N VAL A 168 12.24 -13.84 -10.62
CA VAL A 168 12.87 -13.12 -9.51
C VAL A 168 12.56 -11.64 -9.59
N TYR A 169 12.52 -10.96 -8.44
CA TYR A 169 12.38 -9.51 -8.38
C TYR A 169 13.49 -8.85 -7.58
N ASN A 170 13.73 -7.58 -7.87
CA ASN A 170 14.62 -6.71 -7.10
C ASN A 170 14.01 -5.31 -7.04
N ILE A 171 13.52 -4.93 -5.87
CA ILE A 171 12.89 -3.63 -5.63
C ILE A 171 13.76 -2.84 -4.66
N GLN A 172 13.99 -1.59 -5.03
CA GLN A 172 14.67 -0.64 -4.19
C GLN A 172 13.67 0.36 -3.59
N TYR A 173 13.83 0.60 -2.29
CA TYR A 173 13.10 1.61 -1.54
C TYR A 173 14.01 2.78 -1.20
N GLY A 174 13.50 3.99 -1.36
CA GLY A 174 14.19 5.27 -1.16
C GLY A 174 14.76 5.86 -2.46
N ALA A 175 15.01 7.16 -2.43
CA ALA A 175 15.47 7.95 -3.59
C ALA A 175 16.96 7.80 -3.93
N THR A 176 17.64 6.80 -3.37
CA THR A 176 19.11 6.79 -3.31
C THR A 176 19.68 5.77 -4.26
N SER A 177 20.56 6.12 -5.18
CA SER A 177 21.30 5.14 -5.98
C SER A 177 22.54 4.59 -5.24
N ARG A 178 22.66 4.80 -3.92
CA ARG A 178 23.85 4.41 -3.15
C ARG A 178 23.87 2.90 -2.88
N ARG A 179 25.08 2.34 -2.70
CA ARG A 179 25.34 0.90 -2.45
C ARG A 179 24.54 0.31 -1.27
N ASN A 180 24.08 1.15 -0.34
CA ASN A 180 23.35 0.72 0.87
C ASN A 180 21.86 1.08 0.83
N SER A 181 21.27 1.13 -0.37
CA SER A 181 19.84 1.38 -0.48
C SER A 181 19.04 0.22 0.10
N PRO A 182 17.97 0.50 0.87
CA PRO A 182 17.02 -0.52 1.30
C PRO A 182 16.46 -1.25 0.09
N ARG A 183 16.57 -2.59 0.09
CA ARG A 183 16.14 -3.42 -1.04
C ARG A 183 15.42 -4.65 -0.55
N THR A 184 14.54 -5.16 -1.40
CA THR A 184 13.91 -6.47 -1.24
C THR A 184 14.09 -7.26 -2.52
N LYS A 185 14.58 -8.49 -2.39
CA LYS A 185 14.73 -9.43 -3.50
C LYS A 185 14.23 -10.80 -3.09
N GLY A 186 13.69 -11.50 -4.07
CA GLY A 186 13.22 -12.86 -3.90
C GLY A 186 12.52 -13.37 -5.13
N VAL A 187 11.69 -14.39 -4.93
CA VAL A 187 10.91 -15.03 -6.00
C VAL A 187 9.50 -14.47 -5.96
N ALA A 188 9.01 -14.01 -7.12
CA ALA A 188 7.61 -13.68 -7.30
C ALA A 188 6.81 -15.00 -7.36
N SER A 189 5.74 -15.06 -6.59
CA SER A 189 5.01 -16.31 -6.32
C SER A 189 3.52 -16.05 -6.20
N PHE A 190 2.75 -17.13 -6.26
CA PHE A 190 1.35 -17.20 -5.90
C PHE A 190 1.19 -17.80 -4.51
N GLU A 191 0.19 -17.31 -3.78
CA GLU A 191 -0.21 -17.88 -2.49
C GLU A 191 -1.68 -17.59 -2.19
N ALA A 192 -2.27 -18.39 -1.29
CA ALA A 192 -3.58 -18.12 -0.70
C ALA A 192 -3.47 -17.08 0.43
N PHE A 193 -4.23 -16.00 0.33
CA PHE A 193 -4.31 -14.95 1.35
C PHE A 193 -5.64 -15.04 2.09
N GLN A 194 -5.60 -15.16 3.41
CA GLN A 194 -6.76 -15.16 4.29
C GLN A 194 -6.88 -13.81 4.99
N PHE A 195 -7.87 -13.01 4.61
CA PHE A 195 -8.16 -11.72 5.21
C PHE A 195 -9.26 -11.81 6.27
N PRO A 196 -9.15 -11.08 7.39
CA PRO A 196 -10.29 -10.88 8.28
C PRO A 196 -11.33 -10.00 7.58
N VAL A 197 -12.60 -10.42 7.58
CA VAL A 197 -13.72 -9.64 7.02
C VAL A 197 -14.40 -8.84 8.12
N ASP A 198 -14.56 -9.47 9.29
CA ASP A 198 -15.04 -8.86 10.53
C ASP A 198 -14.39 -9.56 11.75
N THR A 199 -14.98 -9.43 12.95
CA THR A 199 -14.44 -10.01 14.18
C THR A 199 -14.48 -11.54 14.24
N VAL A 200 -15.28 -12.20 13.38
CA VAL A 200 -15.54 -13.64 13.42
C VAL A 200 -15.24 -14.32 12.07
N HIS A 201 -15.43 -13.61 10.96
CA HIS A 201 -15.32 -14.17 9.62
C HIS A 201 -14.00 -13.83 8.92
N THR A 202 -13.54 -14.76 8.09
CA THR A 202 -12.38 -14.57 7.20
C THR A 202 -12.77 -14.94 5.77
N THR A 203 -12.05 -14.36 4.79
CA THR A 203 -12.17 -14.73 3.38
C THR A 203 -10.81 -15.16 2.86
N VAL A 204 -10.78 -16.21 2.05
CA VAL A 204 -9.55 -16.72 1.43
C VAL A 204 -9.58 -16.39 -0.05
N ILE A 205 -8.51 -15.77 -0.52
CA ILE A 205 -8.31 -15.42 -1.93
C ILE A 205 -7.06 -16.17 -2.39
N ASN A 206 -7.26 -17.12 -3.30
CA ASN A 206 -6.19 -17.93 -3.87
C ASN A 206 -5.43 -17.17 -4.96
N ASP A 207 -4.26 -17.72 -5.28
CA ASP A 207 -3.40 -17.28 -6.37
C ASP A 207 -3.05 -15.79 -6.31
N MET A 208 -2.93 -15.21 -5.11
CA MET A 208 -2.48 -13.84 -4.93
C MET A 208 -1.00 -13.76 -5.25
N ILE A 209 -0.63 -12.83 -6.13
CA ILE A 209 0.75 -12.54 -6.49
C ILE A 209 1.40 -11.81 -5.31
N PHE A 210 2.54 -12.33 -4.86
CA PHE A 210 3.33 -11.72 -3.81
C PHE A 210 4.82 -12.04 -4.00
N GLY A 211 5.68 -11.30 -3.30
CA GLY A 211 7.10 -11.56 -3.24
C GLY A 211 7.45 -12.41 -2.02
N CYS A 212 8.02 -13.58 -2.27
CA CYS A 212 8.65 -14.40 -1.23
C CYS A 212 10.12 -13.96 -1.11
N SER A 213 10.39 -13.03 -0.19
CA SER A 213 11.67 -12.31 -0.10
C SER A 213 12.70 -13.06 0.74
N ASN A 214 13.92 -13.23 0.26
CA ASN A 214 15.00 -13.84 1.04
C ASN A 214 16.25 -12.96 1.16
N ASP A 215 16.28 -11.79 0.53
CA ASP A 215 17.41 -10.86 0.55
C ASP A 215 16.87 -9.43 0.73
N ASN A 216 16.97 -8.92 1.96
CA ASN A 216 16.39 -7.65 2.43
C ASN A 216 17.43 -6.69 3.05
N PRO A 217 18.54 -6.37 2.35
CA PRO A 217 19.60 -5.59 2.92
C PRO A 217 19.15 -4.14 3.17
N ASN A 218 19.64 -3.56 4.28
CA ASN A 218 19.39 -2.18 4.69
C ASN A 218 17.92 -1.84 4.98
N ILE A 219 17.02 -2.81 5.05
CA ILE A 219 15.67 -2.64 5.58
C ILE A 219 15.73 -2.83 7.11
N ASP A 220 15.11 -1.92 7.86
CA ASP A 220 14.99 -2.02 9.33
C ASP A 220 13.59 -1.57 9.77
N PHE A 221 12.74 -2.55 10.06
CA PHE A 221 11.45 -2.36 10.71
C PHE A 221 11.59 -2.52 12.23
N ALA A 222 12.09 -1.46 12.88
CA ALA A 222 12.57 -1.48 14.26
C ALA A 222 11.69 -2.30 15.23
N ASN A 223 12.28 -3.28 15.91
CA ASN A 223 11.68 -4.32 16.78
C ASN A 223 11.19 -5.61 16.08
N GLY A 224 11.24 -5.67 14.76
CA GLY A 224 11.06 -6.89 13.97
C GLY A 224 9.62 -7.40 13.88
N GLN A 225 8.60 -6.61 14.23
CA GLN A 225 7.21 -7.08 14.15
C GLN A 225 6.69 -7.06 12.72
N ILE A 226 7.19 -6.18 11.86
CA ILE A 226 6.77 -6.09 10.46
C ILE A 226 7.52 -7.15 9.65
N SER A 227 6.79 -7.99 8.93
CA SER A 227 7.34 -9.06 8.10
C SER A 227 7.53 -8.67 6.64
N GLY A 228 6.99 -7.51 6.21
CA GLY A 228 7.19 -6.95 4.89
C GLY A 228 6.25 -5.79 4.58
N ILE A 229 5.85 -5.64 3.31
CA ILE A 229 5.06 -4.49 2.82
C ILE A 229 3.83 -4.96 2.05
N LEU A 230 2.71 -4.28 2.29
CA LEU A 230 1.47 -4.37 1.52
C LEU A 230 1.44 -3.24 0.50
N GLY A 231 1.79 -3.54 -0.75
CA GLY A 231 1.72 -2.60 -1.85
C GLY A 231 0.28 -2.32 -2.30
N LEU A 232 -0.05 -1.03 -2.42
CA LEU A 232 -1.37 -0.49 -2.79
C LEU A 232 -1.34 0.46 -3.98
N SER A 233 -0.17 0.72 -4.57
CA SER A 233 -0.10 1.46 -5.84
C SER A 233 -0.84 0.70 -6.94
N ARG A 234 -1.03 1.36 -8.09
CA ARG A 234 -1.86 0.88 -9.21
C ARG A 234 -1.21 -0.20 -10.07
N GLY A 235 -0.10 -0.77 -9.58
CA GLY A 235 0.64 -1.79 -10.31
C GLY A 235 -0.16 -3.10 -10.31
N PRO A 236 -0.05 -3.92 -11.37
CA PRO A 236 -0.79 -5.17 -11.48
C PRO A 236 -0.53 -6.18 -10.34
N ASP A 237 0.59 -6.05 -9.64
CA ASP A 237 0.99 -6.82 -8.45
C ASP A 237 0.52 -6.21 -7.11
N GLY A 238 -0.15 -5.05 -7.13
CA GLY A 238 -0.75 -4.39 -5.96
C GLY A 238 -2.08 -4.99 -5.52
N LEU A 239 -2.36 -4.96 -4.21
CA LEU A 239 -3.57 -5.60 -3.65
C LEU A 239 -4.85 -5.11 -4.33
N ALA A 240 -5.04 -3.79 -4.45
CA ALA A 240 -6.23 -3.21 -5.05
C ALA A 240 -6.43 -3.68 -6.51
N SER A 241 -5.37 -3.64 -7.32
CA SER A 241 -5.40 -4.07 -8.72
C SER A 241 -5.63 -5.58 -8.86
N GLN A 242 -5.04 -6.38 -7.98
CA GLN A 242 -5.25 -7.83 -7.95
C GLN A 242 -6.69 -8.22 -7.57
N LEU A 243 -7.28 -7.54 -6.58
CA LEU A 243 -8.69 -7.74 -6.19
C LEU A 243 -9.63 -7.29 -7.32
N ALA A 244 -9.33 -6.17 -7.99
CA ALA A 244 -10.11 -5.66 -9.10
C ALA A 244 -10.09 -6.60 -10.31
N LYS A 245 -8.91 -7.12 -10.69
CA LYS A 245 -8.75 -8.10 -11.78
C LYS A 245 -9.60 -9.37 -11.56
N ARG A 246 -9.88 -9.70 -10.31
CA ARG A 246 -10.71 -10.86 -9.91
C ARG A 246 -12.21 -10.53 -9.79
N GLY A 247 -12.61 -9.28 -10.04
CA GLY A 247 -13.98 -8.82 -9.87
C GLY A 247 -14.45 -8.81 -8.42
N ILE A 248 -13.52 -8.74 -7.45
CA ILE A 248 -13.85 -8.67 -6.02
C ILE A 248 -14.18 -7.23 -5.63
N ILE A 249 -13.55 -6.25 -6.26
CA ILE A 249 -13.81 -4.81 -6.01
C ILE A 249 -13.79 -4.01 -7.31
N GLU A 250 -14.39 -2.83 -7.29
CA GLU A 250 -14.39 -1.86 -8.40
C GLU A 250 -13.10 -1.02 -8.46
N ASN A 251 -11.94 -1.64 -8.21
CA ASN A 251 -10.62 -0.98 -8.18
C ASN A 251 -10.54 0.29 -7.29
N ARG A 252 -11.26 0.29 -6.18
CA ARG A 252 -11.32 1.41 -5.23
C ARG A 252 -11.01 0.96 -3.80
N PHE A 253 -10.31 1.80 -3.06
CA PHE A 253 -10.05 1.62 -1.64
C PHE A 253 -10.00 2.98 -0.94
N SER A 254 -10.23 2.98 0.38
CA SER A 254 -10.19 4.17 1.22
C SER A 254 -9.51 3.87 2.55
N TYR A 255 -8.81 4.83 3.11
CA TYR A 255 -8.24 4.75 4.45
C TYR A 255 -8.41 6.08 5.17
N CYS A 256 -8.66 6.02 6.48
CA CYS A 256 -8.75 7.21 7.35
C CYS A 256 -7.69 7.12 8.43
N LEU A 257 -6.58 7.84 8.24
CA LEU A 257 -5.45 7.86 9.17
C LEU A 257 -5.73 8.84 10.31
N VAL A 258 -5.76 8.35 11.55
CA VAL A 258 -5.99 9.19 12.72
C VAL A 258 -4.70 9.90 13.16
N PRO A 259 -4.75 11.20 13.52
CA PRO A 259 -3.56 11.98 13.87
C PRO A 259 -2.73 11.40 15.03
N PHE A 260 -1.41 11.60 14.98
CA PHE A 260 -0.44 11.05 15.94
C PHE A 260 -0.61 11.55 17.40
N HIS A 261 -1.34 12.64 17.62
CA HIS A 261 -1.53 13.25 18.93
C HIS A 261 -2.80 12.82 19.64
N ASP A 262 -3.71 12.16 18.92
CA ASP A 262 -4.98 11.72 19.48
C ASP A 262 -4.77 10.37 20.19
N VAL A 263 -5.12 10.35 21.48
CA VAL A 263 -5.20 9.14 22.29
C VAL A 263 -6.44 8.38 21.80
N LEU A 264 -6.18 7.37 20.96
CA LEU A 264 -7.14 6.58 20.19
C LEU A 264 -8.50 6.33 20.88
N ARG A 265 -9.60 6.72 20.22
CA ARG A 265 -10.96 6.17 20.47
C ARG A 265 -11.62 5.56 19.24
N GLN A 266 -11.11 5.78 18.02
CA GLN A 266 -11.70 5.27 16.78
C GLN A 266 -10.77 4.28 16.06
N PRO A 267 -11.29 3.17 15.50
CA PRO A 267 -10.50 2.26 14.69
C PRO A 267 -10.10 2.92 13.37
N THR A 268 -8.81 2.91 13.04
CA THR A 268 -8.31 3.19 11.69
C THR A 268 -8.60 1.96 10.82
N ILE A 269 -9.30 2.14 9.71
CA ILE A 269 -9.76 1.04 8.85
C ILE A 269 -9.35 1.32 7.40
N LEU A 270 -8.78 0.32 6.75
CA LEU A 270 -8.54 0.25 5.33
C LEU A 270 -9.69 -0.53 4.69
N ARG A 271 -10.38 0.07 3.72
CA ARG A 271 -11.61 -0.47 3.12
C ARG A 271 -11.45 -0.56 1.61
N PHE A 272 -11.98 -1.61 1.01
CA PHE A 272 -11.96 -1.85 -0.42
C PHE A 272 -13.39 -2.07 -0.94
N GLY A 273 -13.64 -1.60 -2.16
CA GLY A 273 -14.92 -1.81 -2.84
C GLY A 273 -16.12 -1.33 -2.03
N ASP A 274 -17.14 -2.15 -1.88
CA ASP A 274 -18.43 -1.76 -1.28
C ASP A 274 -18.40 -1.68 0.24
N HIS A 275 -17.29 -2.08 0.86
CA HIS A 275 -17.06 -1.80 2.28
C HIS A 275 -16.67 -0.34 2.53
N ILE A 276 -16.37 0.44 1.49
CA ILE A 276 -16.20 1.89 1.58
C ILE A 276 -17.59 2.47 1.85
N PRO A 277 -17.81 3.15 2.99
CA PRO A 277 -19.11 3.76 3.25
C PRO A 277 -19.43 4.77 2.16
N LEU A 278 -20.72 4.89 1.84
CA LEU A 278 -21.18 5.97 0.97
C LEU A 278 -20.69 7.31 1.54
N PRO A 279 -20.19 8.22 0.69
CA PRO A 279 -19.64 9.49 1.15
C PRO A 279 -20.64 10.22 2.04
N VAL A 280 -20.22 10.55 3.27
CA VAL A 280 -21.02 11.39 4.17
C VAL A 280 -20.61 12.85 3.92
N GLY A 281 -21.35 13.57 3.08
CA GLY A 281 -21.15 15.01 2.84
C GLY A 281 -20.40 15.39 1.55
N ASN A 282 -19.74 16.55 1.57
CA ASN A 282 -19.14 17.23 0.40
C ASN A 282 -17.76 16.66 0.00
N LEU A 283 -17.69 15.39 -0.39
CA LEU A 283 -16.45 14.79 -0.89
C LEU A 283 -15.95 15.53 -2.14
N GLN A 284 -14.69 15.93 -2.14
CA GLN A 284 -14.02 16.56 -3.27
C GLN A 284 -13.22 15.50 -4.04
N TYR A 285 -13.13 15.69 -5.35
CA TYR A 285 -12.43 14.77 -6.25
C TYR A 285 -11.41 15.53 -7.09
N THR A 286 -10.34 14.84 -7.46
CA THR A 286 -9.36 15.29 -8.44
C THR A 286 -8.89 14.07 -9.20
N ASP A 287 -8.56 14.24 -10.47
CA ASP A 287 -8.08 13.15 -11.30
C ASP A 287 -6.64 12.79 -10.94
N PHE A 288 -6.32 11.50 -11.05
CA PHE A 288 -4.93 11.06 -10.96
C PHE A 288 -4.19 11.37 -12.26
N ILE A 289 -2.99 11.92 -12.15
CA ILE A 289 -2.09 12.07 -13.30
C ILE A 289 -1.54 10.70 -13.67
N LEU A 290 -1.65 10.35 -14.95
CA LEU A 290 -1.13 9.12 -15.51
C LEU A 290 0.23 9.37 -16.16
N TYR A 291 1.27 8.76 -15.61
CA TYR A 291 2.58 8.73 -16.26
C TYR A 291 2.82 7.33 -16.83
N PRO A 292 3.11 7.19 -18.14
CA PRO A 292 3.48 5.91 -18.73
C PRO A 292 4.59 5.22 -17.91
N GLY A 293 4.41 3.94 -17.61
CA GLY A 293 5.35 3.16 -16.81
C GLY A 293 5.35 3.44 -15.30
N ARG A 294 4.56 4.39 -14.80
CA ARG A 294 4.44 4.66 -13.35
C ARG A 294 3.06 4.34 -12.82
N ASN A 295 3.02 3.63 -11.71
CA ASN A 295 1.80 3.15 -11.10
C ASN A 295 1.40 3.89 -9.82
N HIS A 296 2.03 5.02 -9.53
CA HIS A 296 1.76 5.76 -8.31
C HIS A 296 0.50 6.64 -8.41
N TYR A 297 -0.02 7.06 -7.26
CA TYR A 297 -1.13 8.02 -7.18
C TYR A 297 -0.58 9.45 -7.17
N TYR A 298 -0.49 10.04 -8.36
CA TYR A 298 -0.11 11.45 -8.51
C TYR A 298 -1.35 12.31 -8.63
N VAL A 299 -1.38 13.45 -7.94
CA VAL A 299 -2.41 14.48 -8.08
C VAL A 299 -1.77 15.78 -8.54
N GLU A 300 -2.49 16.55 -9.35
CA GLU A 300 -2.04 17.86 -9.81
C GLU A 300 -2.54 18.98 -8.89
N LEU A 301 -1.75 20.04 -8.76
CA LEU A 301 -2.23 21.29 -8.19
C LEU A 301 -3.17 21.99 -9.18
N GLN A 302 -4.19 22.69 -8.68
CA GLN A 302 -5.20 23.34 -9.53
C GLN A 302 -4.63 24.37 -10.50
N ASP A 303 -3.48 24.97 -10.18
CA ASP A 303 -2.81 25.97 -11.01
C ASP A 303 -1.82 25.36 -12.03
N GLY A 304 -1.72 24.02 -12.10
CA GLY A 304 -0.82 23.31 -13.00
C GLY A 304 0.67 23.51 -12.68
N SER A 305 1.02 24.12 -11.54
CA SER A 305 2.42 24.41 -11.19
C SER A 305 3.22 23.18 -10.71
N GLY A 306 2.56 22.03 -10.61
CA GLY A 306 3.15 20.78 -10.16
C GLY A 306 2.12 19.81 -9.61
N GLY A 307 2.57 18.89 -8.77
CA GLY A 307 1.71 17.88 -8.19
C GLY A 307 2.34 17.20 -6.97
N SER A 308 1.62 16.24 -6.42
CA SER A 308 2.05 15.47 -5.26
C SER A 308 1.85 13.98 -5.48
N LEU A 309 2.77 13.19 -4.93
CA LEU A 309 2.61 11.75 -4.78
C LEU A 309 1.88 11.47 -3.45
N ILE A 310 0.80 10.70 -3.52
CA ILE A 310 0.12 10.19 -2.32
C ILE A 310 0.79 8.88 -1.87
N ASP A 311 1.58 8.97 -0.80
CA ASP A 311 2.38 7.86 -0.30
C ASP A 311 2.17 7.63 1.22
N SER A 312 1.41 6.59 1.57
CA SER A 312 1.18 6.18 2.96
C SER A 312 2.40 5.53 3.62
N GLY A 313 3.38 5.07 2.83
CA GLY A 313 4.62 4.50 3.35
C GLY A 313 5.65 5.57 3.75
N THR A 314 5.39 6.83 3.43
CA THR A 314 6.21 7.98 3.84
C THR A 314 5.56 8.73 5.00
N VAL A 315 6.26 8.79 6.14
CA VAL A 315 5.72 9.33 7.41
C VAL A 315 5.57 10.86 7.40
N VAL A 316 6.38 11.58 6.62
CA VAL A 316 6.39 13.05 6.58
C VAL A 316 6.38 13.52 5.13
N SER A 317 5.53 14.49 4.83
CA SER A 317 5.49 15.13 3.51
C SER A 317 6.87 15.66 3.13
N THR A 318 7.37 15.19 2.00
CA THR A 318 8.63 15.67 1.43
C THR A 318 8.29 16.69 0.35
N ILE A 319 8.88 17.88 0.46
CA ILE A 319 8.67 18.96 -0.51
C ILE A 319 9.95 19.08 -1.33
N ASP A 320 9.78 19.10 -2.65
CA ASP A 320 10.90 19.22 -3.57
C ASP A 320 11.54 20.61 -3.48
N GLU A 321 12.85 20.67 -3.67
CA GLU A 321 13.62 21.90 -3.74
C GLU A 321 13.74 22.42 -5.17
N ASN A 322 13.44 21.62 -6.21
CA ASN A 322 13.59 22.03 -7.62
C ASN A 322 12.57 21.37 -8.56
N THR A 323 11.28 21.66 -8.40
CA THR A 323 10.26 21.28 -9.40
C THR A 323 10.17 22.38 -10.47
N ILE A 324 10.55 22.07 -11.72
CA ILE A 324 10.38 22.96 -12.89
C ILE A 324 11.03 24.35 -12.65
N GLY A 325 12.24 24.38 -12.12
CA GLY A 325 12.98 25.62 -11.84
C GLY A 325 12.44 26.44 -10.65
N ARG A 326 11.48 25.91 -9.90
CA ARG A 326 10.88 26.53 -8.71
C ARG A 326 11.25 25.73 -7.46
N ASN A 327 11.65 26.45 -6.40
CA ASN A 327 11.98 25.83 -5.11
C ASN A 327 10.75 25.84 -4.19
N ALA A 328 9.91 24.81 -4.33
CA ALA A 328 8.66 24.68 -3.58
C ALA A 328 8.91 24.66 -2.06
N TYR A 329 9.98 24.01 -1.59
CA TYR A 329 10.35 24.02 -0.17
C TYR A 329 10.54 25.44 0.37
N LYS A 330 11.33 26.26 -0.33
CA LYS A 330 11.64 27.64 0.07
C LYS A 330 10.37 28.50 0.13
N GLU A 331 9.48 28.35 -0.84
CA GLU A 331 8.23 29.10 -0.88
C GLU A 331 7.28 28.71 0.23
N VAL A 332 7.07 27.41 0.45
CA VAL A 332 6.24 26.93 1.55
C VAL A 332 6.80 27.40 2.89
N MET A 333 8.11 27.32 3.09
CA MET A 333 8.75 27.79 4.32
C MET A 333 8.67 29.31 4.50
N ALA A 334 8.68 30.08 3.41
CA ALA A 334 8.48 31.53 3.46
C ALA A 334 7.06 31.89 3.92
N GLU A 335 6.04 31.20 3.42
CA GLU A 335 4.65 31.39 3.86
C GLU A 335 4.44 31.03 5.34
N PHE A 336 5.03 29.91 5.79
CA PHE A 336 5.02 29.56 7.21
C PHE A 336 5.69 30.63 8.07
N GLN A 337 6.84 31.15 7.64
CA GLN A 337 7.55 32.19 8.35
C GLN A 337 6.72 33.49 8.43
N ALA A 338 6.13 33.93 7.32
CA ALA A 338 5.25 35.10 7.28
C ALA A 338 4.04 34.98 8.23
N TYR A 339 3.42 33.79 8.29
CA TYR A 339 2.33 33.51 9.22
C TYR A 339 2.77 33.64 10.69
N TYR A 340 3.95 33.11 11.04
CA TYR A 340 4.47 33.18 12.42
C TYR A 340 4.92 34.60 12.80
N ASP A 341 5.52 35.33 11.87
CA ASP A 341 5.93 36.73 12.07
C ASP A 341 4.71 37.62 12.34
N LYS A 342 3.61 37.42 11.60
CA LYS A 342 2.33 38.12 11.86
C LYS A 342 1.79 37.89 13.28
N LYS A 343 2.16 36.78 13.92
CA LYS A 343 1.78 36.44 15.30
C LYS A 343 2.82 36.85 16.36
N ASN A 344 3.91 37.52 15.95
CA ASN A 344 5.05 37.86 16.81
C ASN A 344 5.67 36.65 17.51
N PHE A 345 5.59 35.47 16.90
CA PHE A 345 6.19 34.27 17.48
C PHE A 345 7.69 34.23 17.20
N ARG A 346 8.47 33.90 18.23
CA ARG A 346 9.92 33.71 18.11
C ARG A 346 10.25 32.23 18.06
N ARG A 347 11.13 31.82 17.14
CA ARG A 347 11.69 30.47 17.14
C ARG A 347 12.45 30.25 18.44
N LYS A 348 12.05 29.26 19.25
CA LYS A 348 12.91 28.75 20.32
C LYS A 348 13.99 27.89 19.66
N GLY A 349 15.24 28.34 19.74
CA GLY A 349 16.38 27.65 19.15
C GLY A 349 16.45 26.19 19.59
N GLY A 350 16.41 25.29 18.61
CA GLY A 350 16.73 23.89 18.77
C GLY A 350 17.44 23.46 17.50
N THR A 351 18.76 23.34 17.57
CA THR A 351 19.57 22.82 16.47
C THR A 351 19.03 21.44 16.07
N ILE A 352 18.76 21.28 14.77
CA ILE A 352 18.54 19.98 14.16
C ILE A 352 19.95 19.39 13.99
N SER A 353 20.43 18.69 15.01
CA SER A 353 21.64 17.87 14.94
C SER A 353 21.34 16.49 14.36
#